data_AF-A0A5C3KKG9-F1
#
_entry.id   AF-A0A5C3KKG9-F1
#
_cell.length_a   1.000
_cell.length_b   1.000
_cell.length_c   1.000
_cell.angle_alpha   90.00
_cell.angle_beta   90.00
_cell.angle_gamma   90.00
#
_symmetry.space_group_name_H-M   'P 1'
#
loop_
_entity.id
_entity.type
_entity.pdbx_description
1 polymer ?
#
loop_
_entity_poly.entity_id
_entity_poly.type
_entity_poly.pdbx_seq_one_letter_code
_entity_poly.pdbx_strand_id
1 'polypeptide(L)'
;MSTYYDIQDGRAYVIQCFESRPFFDCGLKFRIARMYGIDSWIEPATRELMKRGILELTTDVANNVGFETYHTIIETKTRIGDLRTGMAFVPLPLNEDLGCTQKKKCCSSWETQWWVIIAPHILHPEAPISGFWLRIELEGSKLPGVCNGCQSGTVRAMNEKGFFDKEDGLIEEGVAKVKARYGHASLAQPTLS
;
A
#
# COMPACT_ATOMS: atom_id res chain seq x y z
N MET A 1 9.94 22.58 -25.10
CA MET A 1 11.12 23.26 -25.64
C MET A 1 12.30 23.25 -24.67
N SER A 2 12.13 23.48 -23.36
CA SER A 2 13.24 23.42 -22.39
C SER A 2 13.99 22.09 -22.37
N THR A 3 13.30 20.94 -22.41
CA THR A 3 13.94 19.61 -22.52
C THR A 3 14.71 19.42 -23.83
N TYR A 4 14.27 20.09 -24.90
CA TYR A 4 14.91 20.02 -26.21
C TYR A 4 16.18 20.88 -26.30
N TYR A 5 16.23 21.98 -25.54
CA TYR A 5 17.37 22.90 -25.47
C TYR A 5 18.28 22.68 -24.24
N ASP A 6 18.07 21.60 -23.49
CA ASP A 6 18.81 21.25 -22.26
C ASP A 6 18.94 22.38 -21.23
N ILE A 7 17.89 23.19 -21.10
CA ILE A 7 17.87 24.29 -20.11
C ILE A 7 17.42 23.70 -18.77
N GLN A 8 18.38 23.28 -17.96
CA GLN A 8 18.14 22.63 -16.65
C GLN A 8 17.27 23.48 -15.72
N ASP A 9 17.50 24.78 -15.64
CA ASP A 9 16.69 25.70 -14.83
C ASP A 9 15.24 25.76 -15.32
N GLY A 10 15.04 25.72 -16.64
CA GLY A 10 13.71 25.69 -17.25
C GLY A 10 12.97 24.40 -16.94
N ARG A 11 13.67 23.26 -16.87
CA ARG A 11 13.11 21.98 -16.46
C ARG A 11 12.70 22.01 -14.98
N ALA A 12 13.57 22.50 -14.10
CA ALA A 12 13.29 22.62 -12.67
C ALA A 12 12.09 23.54 -12.41
N TYR A 13 12.04 24.69 -13.07
CA TYR A 13 10.92 25.63 -12.98
C TYR A 13 9.59 24.99 -13.40
N VAL A 14 9.58 24.28 -14.54
CA VAL A 14 8.36 23.61 -15.04
C VAL A 14 7.90 22.51 -14.09
N ILE A 15 8.81 21.71 -13.54
CA ILE A 15 8.51 20.69 -12.51
C ILE A 15 7.80 21.35 -11.32
N GLN A 16 8.35 22.43 -10.78
CA GLN A 16 7.75 23.17 -9.68
C GLN A 16 6.37 23.75 -10.02
N CYS A 17 6.22 24.29 -11.23
CA CYS A 17 4.93 24.83 -11.70
C CYS A 17 3.86 23.77 -11.91
N PHE A 18 4.21 22.51 -12.21
CA PHE A 18 3.24 21.43 -12.33
C PHE A 18 2.78 20.95 -10.95
N GLU A 19 3.70 20.81 -9.99
CA GLU A 19 3.38 20.33 -8.65
C GLU A 19 2.46 21.27 -7.85
N SER A 20 2.40 22.55 -8.22
CA SER A 20 1.47 23.51 -7.61
C SER A 20 0.07 23.53 -8.23
N ARG A 21 -0.19 22.77 -9.30
CA ARG A 21 -1.49 22.79 -9.99
C ARG A 21 -2.50 21.83 -9.35
N PRO A 22 -3.74 22.28 -9.11
CA PRO A 22 -4.77 21.45 -8.47
C PRO A 22 -5.25 20.26 -9.30
N PHE A 23 -5.07 20.30 -10.63
CA PHE A 23 -5.50 19.23 -11.55
C PHE A 23 -4.36 18.30 -11.97
N PHE A 24 -3.22 18.35 -11.25
CA PHE A 24 -2.08 17.51 -11.56
C PHE A 24 -2.18 16.16 -10.84
N ASP A 25 -3.08 15.31 -11.31
CA ASP A 25 -3.29 13.98 -10.73
C ASP A 25 -2.10 13.03 -10.98
N CYS A 26 -2.02 11.95 -10.20
CA CYS A 26 -0.91 11.00 -10.28
C CYS A 26 -0.80 10.27 -11.63
N GLY A 27 -1.91 10.03 -12.34
CA GLY A 27 -1.89 9.43 -13.67
C GLY A 27 -1.21 10.37 -14.67
N LEU A 28 -1.62 11.63 -14.70
CA LEU A 28 -0.99 12.67 -15.53
C LEU A 28 0.48 12.90 -15.12
N LYS A 29 0.77 12.95 -13.81
CA LYS A 29 2.14 13.06 -13.29
C LYS A 29 3.02 11.92 -13.79
N PHE A 30 2.52 10.70 -13.75
CA PHE A 30 3.22 9.52 -14.27
C PHE A 30 3.45 9.58 -15.78
N ARG A 31 2.44 10.02 -16.55
CA ARG A 31 2.55 10.18 -18.00
C ARG A 31 3.63 11.20 -18.37
N ILE A 32 3.62 12.38 -17.76
CA ILE A 32 4.61 13.43 -17.99
C ILE A 32 5.99 12.94 -17.54
N ALA A 33 6.08 12.25 -16.41
CA ALA A 33 7.32 11.68 -15.92
C ALA A 33 7.94 10.71 -16.93
N ARG A 34 7.15 9.80 -17.51
CA ARG A 34 7.61 8.90 -18.58
C ARG A 34 8.02 9.63 -19.84
N MET A 35 7.21 10.60 -20.28
CA MET A 35 7.42 11.30 -21.55
C MET A 35 8.67 12.18 -21.55
N TYR A 36 9.05 12.73 -20.38
CA TYR A 36 10.19 13.64 -20.24
C TYR A 36 11.32 13.08 -19.35
N GLY A 37 11.27 11.79 -18.97
CA GLY A 37 12.30 11.14 -18.16
C GLY A 37 12.50 11.79 -16.78
N ILE A 38 11.42 12.08 -16.05
CA ILE A 38 11.44 12.68 -14.70
C ILE A 38 11.30 11.56 -13.66
N ASP A 39 12.40 10.84 -13.41
CA ASP A 39 12.40 9.63 -12.58
C ASP A 39 11.92 9.86 -11.14
N SER A 40 12.17 11.06 -10.59
CA SER A 40 11.73 11.45 -9.25
C SER A 40 10.21 11.46 -9.08
N TRP A 41 9.45 11.48 -10.17
CA TRP A 41 7.98 11.47 -10.14
C TRP A 41 7.35 10.09 -10.29
N ILE A 42 8.08 9.11 -10.84
CA ILE A 42 7.55 7.78 -11.14
C ILE A 42 7.10 7.06 -9.87
N GLU A 43 7.97 7.00 -8.86
CA GLU A 43 7.68 6.33 -7.61
C GLU A 43 6.52 6.99 -6.82
N PRO A 44 6.55 8.31 -6.52
CA PRO A 44 5.46 8.95 -5.81
C PRO A 44 4.11 8.78 -6.51
N ALA A 45 4.07 8.93 -7.84
CA ALA A 45 2.84 8.74 -8.60
C ALA A 45 2.32 7.29 -8.53
N THR A 46 3.22 6.30 -8.61
CA THR A 46 2.87 4.88 -8.46
C THR A 46 2.28 4.60 -7.08
N ARG A 47 2.92 5.10 -6.01
CA ARG A 47 2.43 4.94 -4.64
C ARG A 47 1.06 5.57 -4.44
N GLU A 48 0.82 6.74 -5.03
CA GLU A 48 -0.48 7.40 -4.96
C GLU A 48 -1.55 6.57 -5.69
N LEU A 49 -1.25 6.04 -6.87
CA LEU A 49 -2.15 5.14 -7.61
C LEU A 49 -2.48 3.87 -6.82
N MET A 50 -1.50 3.29 -6.11
CA MET A 50 -1.73 2.11 -5.25
C MET A 50 -2.67 2.40 -4.08
N LYS A 51 -2.75 3.65 -3.61
CA LYS A 51 -3.65 4.05 -2.51
C LYS A 51 -5.10 4.26 -2.95
N ARG A 52 -5.34 4.58 -4.23
CA ARG A 52 -6.70 4.86 -4.74
C ARG A 52 -7.60 3.62 -4.70
N GLY A 53 -8.91 3.81 -4.53
CA GLY A 53 -9.87 2.72 -4.64
C GLY A 53 -9.86 2.07 -6.03
N ILE A 54 -10.24 0.80 -6.15
CA ILE A 54 -10.26 0.12 -7.46
C ILE A 54 -11.21 0.79 -8.46
N LEU A 55 -12.29 1.38 -7.96
CA LEU A 55 -13.27 2.12 -8.77
C LEU A 55 -12.73 3.45 -9.32
N GLU A 56 -11.67 3.99 -8.71
CA GLU A 56 -11.00 5.21 -9.17
C GLU A 56 -9.97 4.94 -10.28
N LEU A 57 -9.62 3.67 -10.52
CA LEU A 57 -8.69 3.25 -11.56
C LEU A 57 -9.42 3.15 -12.90
N THR A 58 -9.77 4.30 -13.46
CA THR A 58 -10.52 4.41 -14.72
C THR A 58 -9.67 4.09 -15.95
N THR A 59 -10.34 3.94 -17.11
CA THR A 59 -9.67 3.82 -18.41
C THR A 59 -8.74 4.99 -18.72
N ASP A 60 -9.07 6.21 -18.26
CA ASP A 60 -8.21 7.38 -18.45
C ASP A 60 -6.90 7.24 -17.66
N VAL A 61 -6.98 6.77 -16.41
CA VAL A 61 -5.80 6.44 -15.60
C VAL A 61 -4.96 5.39 -16.32
N ALA A 62 -5.59 4.32 -16.83
CA ALA A 62 -4.90 3.27 -17.58
C ALA A 62 -4.17 3.82 -18.82
N ASN A 63 -4.81 4.71 -19.57
CA ASN A 63 -4.22 5.38 -20.74
C ASN A 63 -3.03 6.27 -20.35
N ASN A 64 -3.12 6.98 -19.22
CA ASN A 64 -2.04 7.86 -18.77
C ASN A 64 -0.82 7.08 -18.24
N VAL A 65 -1.04 6.01 -17.49
CA VAL A 65 0.07 5.24 -16.88
C VAL A 65 0.65 4.17 -17.82
N GLY A 66 -0.13 3.76 -18.83
CA GLY A 66 0.16 2.67 -19.75
C GLY A 66 -0.26 1.31 -19.19
N PHE A 67 -0.61 0.40 -20.09
CA PHE A 67 -1.14 -0.93 -19.79
C PHE A 67 -0.28 -1.71 -18.78
N GLU A 68 1.03 -1.74 -19.00
CA GLU A 68 1.99 -2.46 -18.16
C GLU A 68 2.02 -1.98 -16.70
N THR A 69 1.97 -0.67 -16.48
CA THR A 69 1.91 -0.09 -15.13
C THR A 69 0.56 -0.37 -14.49
N TYR A 70 -0.51 -0.17 -15.27
CA TYR A 70 -1.87 -0.43 -14.82
C TYR A 70 -2.05 -1.89 -14.37
N HIS A 71 -1.56 -2.85 -15.17
CA HIS A 71 -1.58 -4.26 -14.83
C HIS A 71 -0.85 -4.53 -13.50
N THR A 72 0.36 -4.00 -13.31
CA THR A 72 1.10 -4.15 -12.04
C THR A 72 0.33 -3.58 -10.84
N ILE A 73 -0.37 -2.45 -11.00
CA ILE A 73 -1.21 -1.87 -9.96
C ILE A 73 -2.38 -2.80 -9.62
N ILE A 74 -3.11 -3.29 -10.62
CA ILE A 74 -4.24 -4.19 -10.42
C ILE A 74 -3.79 -5.50 -9.77
N GLU A 75 -2.74 -6.13 -10.28
CA GLU A 75 -2.15 -7.36 -9.72
C GLU A 75 -1.77 -7.17 -8.24
N THR A 76 -1.10 -6.07 -7.91
CA THR A 76 -0.69 -5.76 -6.53
C THR A 76 -1.92 -5.60 -5.64
N LYS A 77 -2.94 -4.88 -6.10
CA LYS A 77 -4.20 -4.70 -5.36
C LYS A 77 -4.94 -6.01 -5.15
N THR A 78 -4.99 -6.88 -6.16
CA THR A 78 -5.59 -8.21 -6.03
C THR A 78 -4.87 -9.03 -4.96
N ARG A 79 -3.52 -9.05 -4.98
CA ARG A 79 -2.72 -9.75 -3.96
C ARG A 79 -2.95 -9.20 -2.54
N ILE A 80 -3.13 -7.89 -2.39
CA ILE A 80 -3.50 -7.27 -1.11
C ILE A 80 -4.91 -7.73 -0.68
N GLY A 81 -5.86 -7.79 -1.60
CA GLY A 81 -7.20 -8.33 -1.33
C GLY A 81 -7.18 -9.78 -0.86
N ASP A 82 -6.40 -10.63 -1.53
CA ASP A 82 -6.22 -12.04 -1.16
C ASP A 82 -5.54 -12.18 0.21
N LEU A 83 -4.50 -11.36 0.47
CA LEU A 83 -3.82 -11.31 1.76
C LEU A 83 -4.81 -10.95 2.87
N ARG A 84 -5.59 -9.88 2.70
CA ARG A 84 -6.58 -9.42 3.70
C ARG A 84 -7.66 -10.45 3.95
N THR A 85 -8.13 -11.10 2.88
CA THR A 85 -9.04 -12.24 2.97
C THR A 85 -8.43 -13.35 3.83
N GLY A 86 -7.21 -13.78 3.52
CA GLY A 86 -6.51 -14.80 4.30
C GLY A 86 -6.30 -14.42 5.77
N MET A 87 -5.94 -13.16 6.04
CA MET A 87 -5.79 -12.63 7.39
C MET A 87 -7.12 -12.66 8.15
N ALA A 88 -8.21 -12.18 7.54
CA ALA A 88 -9.50 -12.09 8.19
C ALA A 88 -10.12 -13.47 8.50
N PHE A 89 -10.01 -14.43 7.58
CA PHE A 89 -10.63 -15.75 7.74
C PHE A 89 -9.84 -16.73 8.62
N VAL A 90 -8.58 -16.46 8.92
CA VAL A 90 -7.75 -17.33 9.75
C VAL A 90 -7.27 -16.55 10.97
N PRO A 91 -8.06 -16.52 12.06
CA PRO A 91 -7.62 -15.90 13.30
C PRO A 91 -6.28 -16.51 13.73
N LEU A 92 -5.32 -15.66 14.05
CA LEU A 92 -4.07 -16.11 14.62
C LEU A 92 -4.32 -16.74 16.00
N PRO A 93 -3.64 -17.85 16.33
CA PRO A 93 -3.73 -18.42 17.66
C PRO A 93 -3.33 -17.39 18.72
N LEU A 94 -4.13 -17.29 19.78
CA LEU A 94 -3.81 -16.46 20.93
C LEU A 94 -2.51 -16.97 21.58
N ASN A 95 -1.56 -16.06 21.80
CA ASN A 95 -0.36 -16.35 22.57
C ASN A 95 -0.69 -16.23 24.07
N GLU A 96 -0.60 -17.36 24.78
CA GLU A 96 -0.97 -17.42 26.19
C GLU A 96 0.11 -16.78 27.07
N ASP A 97 -0.28 -15.78 27.86
CA ASP A 97 0.60 -15.23 28.89
C ASP A 97 0.73 -16.21 30.08
N LEU A 98 1.93 -16.29 30.66
CA LEU A 98 2.23 -17.17 31.79
C LEU A 98 1.38 -16.84 33.04
N GLY A 99 0.98 -15.58 33.20
CA GLY A 99 0.13 -15.12 34.30
C GLY A 99 -1.37 -15.30 34.06
N CYS A 100 -1.79 -15.84 32.91
CA CYS A 100 -3.21 -15.99 32.60
C CYS A 100 -3.86 -17.17 33.36
N THR A 101 -4.80 -16.85 34.25
CA THR A 101 -5.56 -17.86 35.02
C THR A 101 -6.79 -18.39 34.26
N GLN A 102 -7.20 -17.75 33.17
CA GLN A 102 -8.41 -18.07 32.40
C GLN A 102 -8.10 -18.32 30.91
N LYS A 103 -7.09 -19.15 30.62
CA LYS A 103 -6.57 -19.43 29.27
C LYS A 103 -7.66 -19.77 28.25
N LYS A 104 -8.51 -20.75 28.56
CA LYS A 104 -9.61 -21.18 27.68
C LYS A 104 -10.58 -20.04 27.35
N LYS A 105 -10.92 -19.22 28.35
CA LYS A 105 -11.82 -18.07 28.17
C LYS A 105 -11.18 -17.00 27.29
N CYS A 106 -9.91 -16.67 27.52
CA CYS A 106 -9.19 -15.71 26.68
C CYS A 106 -9.12 -16.18 25.23
N CYS A 107 -8.85 -17.47 24.99
CA CYS A 107 -8.80 -18.05 23.65
C CYS A 107 -10.16 -17.95 22.93
N SER A 108 -11.25 -18.38 23.58
CA SER A 108 -12.60 -18.27 23.00
C SER A 108 -13.04 -16.81 22.79
N SER A 109 -12.66 -15.92 23.71
CA SER A 109 -12.97 -14.49 23.58
C SER A 109 -12.18 -13.85 22.45
N TRP A 110 -10.89 -14.19 22.29
CA TRP A 110 -10.07 -13.72 21.18
C TRP A 110 -10.67 -14.12 19.83
N GLU A 111 -11.03 -15.38 19.65
CA GLU A 111 -11.69 -15.86 18.44
C GLU A 111 -13.00 -15.09 18.18
N THR A 112 -13.82 -14.91 19.22
CA THR A 112 -15.08 -14.14 19.11
C THR A 112 -14.81 -12.70 18.70
N GLN A 113 -13.88 -12.00 19.35
CA GLN A 113 -13.52 -10.61 19.03
C GLN A 113 -12.91 -10.51 17.63
N TRP A 114 -12.19 -11.53 17.19
CA TRP A 114 -11.65 -11.58 15.84
C TRP A 114 -12.75 -11.49 14.79
N TRP A 115 -13.76 -12.34 14.89
CA TRP A 115 -14.85 -12.39 13.92
C TRP A 115 -15.81 -11.19 14.02
N VAL A 116 -16.05 -10.68 15.23
CA VAL A 116 -17.03 -9.61 15.45
C VAL A 116 -16.43 -8.23 15.19
N ILE A 117 -15.16 -8.01 15.54
CA ILE A 117 -14.52 -6.70 15.48
C ILE A 117 -13.42 -6.69 14.42
N ILE A 118 -12.41 -7.56 14.53
CA ILE A 118 -11.16 -7.39 13.76
C ILE A 118 -11.36 -7.68 12.27
N ALA A 119 -11.91 -8.85 11.92
CA ALA A 119 -12.08 -9.30 10.55
C ALA A 119 -12.94 -8.34 9.69
N PRO A 120 -14.09 -7.80 10.18
CA PRO A 120 -14.85 -6.79 9.44
C PRO A 120 -14.06 -5.52 9.09
N HIS A 121 -13.18 -5.04 9.98
CA HIS A 121 -12.35 -3.87 9.70
C HIS A 121 -11.27 -4.18 8.65
N ILE A 122 -10.70 -5.39 8.65
CA ILE A 122 -9.74 -5.84 7.63
C ILE A 122 -10.42 -5.92 6.25
N LEU A 123 -11.66 -6.39 6.21
CA LEU A 123 -12.41 -6.64 4.98
C LEU A 123 -13.30 -5.47 4.53
N HIS A 124 -13.22 -4.32 5.18
CA HIS A 124 -14.11 -3.21 4.84
C HIS A 124 -13.93 -2.80 3.36
N PRO A 125 -15.00 -2.71 2.55
CA PRO A 125 -14.89 -2.52 1.10
C PRO A 125 -14.33 -1.14 0.72
N GLU A 126 -14.67 -0.09 1.47
CA GLU A 126 -14.25 1.29 1.18
C GLU A 126 -13.01 1.73 1.97
N ALA A 127 -13.00 1.48 3.28
CA ALA A 127 -11.93 1.87 4.20
C ALA A 127 -11.36 0.67 4.97
N PRO A 128 -10.73 -0.30 4.28
CA PRO A 128 -10.06 -1.41 4.94
C PRO A 128 -8.91 -0.90 5.83
N ILE A 129 -8.80 -1.44 7.03
CA ILE A 129 -7.71 -1.07 7.95
C ILE A 129 -6.38 -1.68 7.47
N SER A 130 -5.32 -0.87 7.38
CA SER A 130 -3.99 -1.38 7.07
C SER A 130 -3.41 -2.15 8.25
N GLY A 131 -2.39 -2.98 8.01
CA GLY A 131 -1.71 -3.71 9.07
C GLY A 131 -1.15 -2.78 10.17
N PHE A 132 -0.57 -1.63 9.80
CA PHE A 132 -0.11 -0.60 10.74
C PHE A 132 -1.23 -0.10 11.67
N TRP A 133 -2.38 0.30 11.11
CA TRP A 133 -3.50 0.81 11.90
C TRP A 133 -4.14 -0.29 12.75
N LEU A 134 -4.22 -1.51 12.23
CA LEU A 134 -4.69 -2.66 13.00
C LEU A 134 -3.81 -2.93 14.21
N ARG A 135 -2.48 -2.80 14.06
CA ARG A 135 -1.56 -2.91 15.19
C ARG A 135 -1.85 -1.86 16.25
N ILE A 136 -1.96 -0.59 15.86
CA ILE A 136 -2.28 0.50 16.79
C ILE A 136 -3.59 0.21 17.54
N GLU A 137 -4.63 -0.22 16.83
CA GLU A 137 -5.92 -0.54 17.42
C GLU A 137 -5.83 -1.70 18.41
N LEU A 138 -5.10 -2.77 18.07
CA LEU A 138 -4.88 -3.91 18.95
C LEU A 138 -3.96 -3.62 20.14
N GLU A 139 -3.05 -2.65 20.05
CA GLU A 139 -2.21 -2.21 21.15
C GLU A 139 -2.93 -1.22 22.07
N GLY A 140 -3.81 -0.38 21.52
CA GLY A 140 -4.51 0.70 22.21
C GLY A 140 -5.85 0.32 22.83
N SER A 141 -6.54 -0.70 22.30
CA SER A 141 -7.86 -1.13 22.78
C SER A 141 -7.78 -2.31 23.74
N LYS A 142 -8.77 -2.46 24.63
CA LYS A 142 -8.93 -3.67 25.46
C LYS A 142 -9.99 -4.56 24.84
N LEU A 143 -9.59 -5.75 24.40
CA LEU A 143 -10.53 -6.70 23.82
C LEU A 143 -11.38 -7.36 24.91
N PRO A 144 -12.73 -7.29 24.83
CA PRO A 144 -13.59 -7.89 25.84
C PRO A 144 -13.33 -9.39 26.03
N GLY A 145 -13.05 -9.77 27.28
CA GLY A 145 -12.82 -11.17 27.67
C GLY A 145 -11.40 -11.71 27.41
N VAL A 146 -10.52 -10.90 26.82
CA VAL A 146 -9.09 -11.23 26.66
C VAL A 146 -8.30 -10.46 27.72
N CYS A 147 -7.44 -11.12 28.48
CA CYS A 147 -6.58 -10.41 29.43
C CYS A 147 -5.44 -9.67 28.70
N ASN A 148 -4.96 -8.57 29.29
CA ASN A 148 -3.91 -7.73 28.69
C ASN A 148 -2.66 -8.53 28.32
N GLY A 149 -2.21 -9.46 29.19
CA GLY A 149 -1.02 -10.27 28.93
C GLY A 149 -1.13 -11.11 27.66
N CYS A 150 -2.23 -11.84 27.50
CA CYS A 150 -2.45 -12.65 26.29
C CYS A 150 -2.60 -11.77 25.04
N GLN A 151 -3.30 -10.63 25.15
CA GLN A 151 -3.46 -9.71 24.02
C GLN A 151 -2.10 -9.13 23.58
N SER A 152 -1.34 -8.52 24.49
CA SER A 152 -0.02 -7.96 24.19
C SER A 152 0.96 -9.03 23.71
N GLY A 153 0.95 -10.22 24.30
CA GLY A 153 1.78 -11.35 23.86
C GLY A 153 1.43 -11.82 22.44
N THR A 154 0.14 -11.77 22.08
CA THR A 154 -0.33 -12.11 20.73
C THR A 154 0.06 -11.05 19.72
N VAL A 155 -0.19 -9.77 20.02
CA VAL A 155 0.17 -8.65 19.14
C VAL A 155 1.68 -8.59 18.91
N ARG A 156 2.50 -8.81 19.96
CA ARG A 156 3.95 -8.92 19.82
C ARG A 156 4.34 -10.06 18.88
N ALA A 157 3.76 -11.25 19.06
CA ALA A 157 4.03 -12.39 18.19
C ALA A 157 3.57 -12.16 16.74
N MET A 158 2.50 -11.40 16.52
CA MET A 158 2.06 -10.98 15.18
C MET A 158 3.09 -10.05 14.55
N ASN A 159 3.58 -9.07 15.30
CA ASN A 159 4.59 -8.13 14.84
C ASN A 159 5.92 -8.83 14.50
N GLU A 160 6.39 -9.74 15.35
CA GLU A 160 7.62 -10.53 15.10
C GLU A 160 7.53 -11.38 13.83
N LYS A 161 6.32 -11.82 13.45
CA LYS A 161 6.07 -12.56 12.19
C LYS A 161 5.85 -11.64 10.98
N GLY A 162 6.03 -10.33 11.14
CA GLY A 162 5.79 -9.33 10.10
C GLY A 162 4.33 -9.25 9.64
N PHE A 163 3.37 -9.70 10.47
CA PHE A 163 1.95 -9.75 10.08
C PHE A 163 1.42 -8.40 9.60
N PHE A 164 1.84 -7.31 10.26
CA PHE A 164 1.38 -5.96 9.99
C PHE A 164 2.06 -5.31 8.78
N ASP A 165 3.21 -5.83 8.34
CA ASP A 165 4.05 -5.23 7.29
C ASP A 165 3.83 -5.89 5.91
N LYS A 166 3.06 -6.99 5.85
CA LYS A 166 2.87 -7.77 4.61
C LYS A 166 2.26 -6.95 3.48
N GLU A 167 1.30 -6.08 3.79
CA GLU A 167 0.65 -5.23 2.79
C GLU A 167 1.65 -4.22 2.22
N ASP A 168 2.41 -3.55 3.09
CA ASP A 168 3.44 -2.60 2.66
C ASP A 168 4.50 -3.31 1.80
N GLY A 169 4.90 -4.52 2.17
CA GLY A 169 5.80 -5.35 1.34
C GLY A 169 5.28 -5.61 -0.08
N LEU A 170 3.97 -5.84 -0.25
CA LEU A 170 3.37 -6.00 -1.58
C LEU A 170 3.36 -4.69 -2.36
N ILE A 171 3.11 -3.56 -1.69
CA ILE A 171 3.17 -2.23 -2.30
C ILE A 171 4.60 -1.93 -2.75
N GLU A 172 5.60 -2.17 -1.90
CA GLU A 172 7.02 -1.99 -2.24
C GLU A 172 7.43 -2.85 -3.43
N GLU A 173 7.00 -4.12 -3.49
CA GLU A 173 7.25 -5.00 -4.64
C GLU A 173 6.64 -4.43 -5.93
N GLY A 174 5.39 -3.98 -5.89
CA GLY A 174 4.71 -3.37 -7.03
C GLY A 174 5.39 -2.07 -7.50
N VAL A 175 5.77 -1.19 -6.57
CA VAL A 175 6.51 0.04 -6.85
C VAL A 175 7.88 -0.27 -7.45
N ALA A 176 8.61 -1.23 -6.90
CA ALA A 176 9.91 -1.65 -7.41
C ALA A 176 9.81 -2.19 -8.86
N LYS A 177 8.79 -2.99 -9.17
CA LYS A 177 8.53 -3.47 -10.55
C LYS A 177 8.32 -2.32 -11.53
N VAL A 178 7.52 -1.32 -11.14
CA VAL A 178 7.27 -0.14 -11.98
C VAL A 178 8.54 0.70 -12.13
N LYS A 179 9.29 0.93 -11.05
CA LYS A 179 10.57 1.67 -11.10
C LYS A 179 11.58 0.96 -11.98
N ALA A 180 11.74 -0.36 -11.89
CA ALA A 180 12.69 -1.09 -12.73
C ALA A 180 12.39 -0.93 -14.23
N ARG A 181 11.11 -0.77 -14.58
CA ARG A 181 10.68 -0.56 -15.97
C ARG A 181 11.01 0.83 -16.51
N TYR A 182 10.99 1.86 -15.67
CA TYR A 182 11.11 3.26 -16.12
C TYR A 182 12.35 4.00 -15.61
N GLY A 183 12.97 3.52 -14.53
CA GLY A 183 14.12 4.12 -13.84
C GLY A 183 15.48 3.92 -14.52
N HIS A 184 15.49 3.47 -15.78
CA HIS A 184 16.70 3.32 -16.60
C HIS A 184 16.64 4.13 -17.91
N ALA A 185 15.60 4.94 -18.14
CA ALA A 185 15.41 5.66 -19.39
C ALA A 185 16.37 6.87 -19.60
N SER A 186 17.41 7.02 -18.77
CA SER A 186 18.37 8.12 -18.87
C SER A 186 19.47 7.95 -19.94
N LEU A 187 19.52 6.83 -20.70
CA LEU A 187 20.64 6.61 -21.65
C LEU A 187 20.27 6.24 -23.10
N ALA A 188 19.00 6.13 -23.46
CA ALA A 188 18.62 5.96 -24.86
C ALA A 188 18.10 7.28 -25.43
N GLN A 189 19.01 8.11 -25.96
CA GLN A 189 18.59 9.19 -26.86
C GLN A 189 17.82 8.56 -28.04
N PRO A 190 16.65 9.09 -28.41
CA PRO A 190 15.98 8.65 -29.62
C PRO A 190 16.87 9.00 -30.82
N THR A 191 17.42 7.99 -31.49
CA THR A 191 17.91 8.14 -32.86
C THR A 191 16.71 8.46 -33.73
N LEU A 192 16.51 9.74 -34.02
CA LEU A 192 15.60 10.20 -35.06
C LEU A 192 16.15 9.68 -36.41
N SER A 193 15.47 8.68 -36.96
CA SER A 193 15.59 8.23 -38.35
C SER A 193 14.48 8.85 -39.19
#